data_AF-A0AAN5DAQ3-F1
#
_entry.id   AF-A0AAN5DAQ3-F1
#
_cell.length_a   1.000
_cell.length_b   1.000
_cell.length_c   1.000
_cell.angle_alpha   90.00
_cell.angle_beta   90.00
_cell.angle_gamma   90.00
#
_symmetry.space_group_name_H-M   'P 1'
#
loop_
_entity.id
_entity.type
_entity.pdbx_description
1 polymer ?
#
loop_
_entity_poly.entity_id
_entity_poly.type
_entity_poly.pdbx_seq_one_letter_code
_entity_poly.pdbx_strand_id
1 'polypeptide(L)'
;LIDPIDGHSQMLFYWGMASLSLLSNLLLVLLVKRVKVVAMGSYPILIFISAVMDITIALSNAIVVPVNIYMGKFSFVVFGVGTWSWPQFPGLVSIYVFDLLFYQSFVLLSFFFVYRYVVLLRPTSRLVRLEVKHWITIGIAFEIFFNAIMTFLISHYEPRNDWEPDVQLVKDMHAVYGINMSRPFGHFHVVYAEVNVSNGSMSWNWPIVIYTLSILILILMLG
;
A
#
# COMPACT_ATOMS: atom_id res chain seq x y z
N LEU A 1 -28.10 -6.15 -11.18
CA LEU A 1 -27.26 -5.62 -12.27
C LEU A 1 -26.61 -4.36 -11.74
N ILE A 2 -25.29 -4.35 -11.63
CA ILE A 2 -24.51 -3.16 -11.30
C ILE A 2 -24.11 -2.59 -12.66
N ASP A 3 -24.41 -1.33 -12.92
CA ASP A 3 -23.94 -0.69 -14.15
C ASP A 3 -22.41 -0.80 -14.19
N PRO A 4 -21.82 -1.28 -15.30
CA PRO A 4 -20.37 -1.36 -15.43
C PRO A 4 -19.81 0.04 -15.17
N ILE A 5 -18.90 0.14 -14.20
CA ILE A 5 -18.26 1.42 -13.91
C ILE A 5 -17.54 1.86 -15.19
N ASP A 6 -17.91 3.03 -15.70
CA ASP A 6 -17.28 3.61 -16.88
C ASP A 6 -15.79 3.84 -16.61
N GLY A 7 -14.95 3.05 -17.28
CA GLY A 7 -13.49 3.12 -17.14
C GLY A 7 -12.93 4.51 -17.46
N HIS A 8 -13.60 5.26 -18.34
CA HIS A 8 -13.22 6.64 -18.65
C HIS A 8 -13.41 7.56 -17.44
N SER A 9 -14.53 7.44 -16.73
CA SER A 9 -14.80 8.19 -15.51
C SER A 9 -13.80 7.87 -14.38
N GLN A 10 -13.41 6.60 -14.20
CA GLN A 10 -12.36 6.23 -13.25
C GLN A 10 -11.00 6.83 -13.62
N MET A 11 -10.63 6.74 -14.90
CA MET A 11 -9.37 7.31 -15.37
C MET A 11 -9.33 8.82 -15.10
N LEU A 12 -10.38 9.57 -15.48
CA LEU A 12 -10.47 11.00 -15.20
C LEU A 12 -10.35 11.31 -13.70
N PHE A 13 -11.01 10.52 -12.85
CA PHE A 13 -10.94 10.69 -11.40
C PHE A 13 -9.51 10.55 -10.89
N TYR A 14 -8.81 9.45 -11.21
CA TYR A 14 -7.46 9.22 -10.70
C TYR A 14 -6.44 10.23 -11.23
N TRP A 15 -6.54 10.62 -12.51
CA TRP A 15 -5.67 11.69 -13.06
C TRP A 15 -5.96 13.06 -12.45
N GLY A 16 -7.23 13.36 -12.15
CA GLY A 16 -7.62 14.55 -11.40
C GLY A 16 -7.03 14.56 -9.99
N MET A 17 -7.13 13.45 -9.27
CA MET A 17 -6.55 13.29 -7.93
C MET A 17 -5.02 13.37 -7.94
N ALA A 18 -4.36 12.80 -8.95
CA ALA A 18 -2.92 12.92 -9.11
C ALA A 18 -2.48 14.36 -9.38
N SER A 19 -3.22 15.09 -10.21
CA SER A 19 -2.97 16.50 -10.50
C SER A 19 -3.13 17.36 -9.24
N LEU A 20 -4.21 17.12 -8.47
CA LEU A 20 -4.44 17.81 -7.20
C LEU A 20 -3.33 17.50 -6.19
N SER A 21 -2.97 16.22 -6.02
CA SER A 21 -1.88 15.80 -5.14
C SER A 21 -0.57 16.49 -5.52
N LEU A 22 -0.24 16.53 -6.82
CA LEU A 22 0.97 17.19 -7.31
C LEU A 22 1.00 18.68 -6.97
N LEU A 23 -0.10 19.40 -7.23
CA LEU A 23 -0.19 20.82 -6.93
C LEU A 23 -0.13 21.11 -5.42
N SER A 24 -0.86 20.34 -4.61
CA SER A 24 -0.87 20.49 -3.15
C SER A 24 0.48 20.18 -2.53
N ASN A 25 1.16 19.11 -2.95
CA ASN A 25 2.47 18.73 -2.44
C ASN A 25 3.58 19.67 -2.92
N LEU A 26 3.51 20.17 -4.15
CA LEU A 26 4.43 21.21 -4.64
C LEU A 26 4.27 22.50 -3.81
N LEU A 27 3.04 22.92 -3.54
CA LEU A 27 2.75 24.08 -2.69
C LEU A 27 3.31 23.86 -1.28
N LEU A 28 3.13 22.67 -0.70
CA LEU A 28 3.68 22.32 0.61
C LEU A 28 5.21 22.46 0.64
N VAL A 29 5.92 21.91 -0.35
CA VAL A 29 7.38 22.04 -0.47
C VAL A 29 7.80 23.52 -0.58
N LEU A 30 7.08 24.32 -1.37
CA LEU A 30 7.34 25.75 -1.50
C LEU A 30 7.15 26.50 -0.16
N LEU A 31 6.08 26.20 0.57
CA LEU A 31 5.81 26.78 1.88
C LEU A 31 6.88 26.41 2.90
N VAL A 32 7.27 25.13 2.97
CA VAL A 32 8.34 24.65 3.86
C VAL A 32 9.67 25.32 3.55
N LYS A 33 10.00 25.52 2.27
CA LYS A 33 11.22 26.22 1.87
C LYS A 33 11.21 27.71 2.26
N ARG A 34 10.04 28.34 2.24
CA ARG A 34 9.87 29.77 2.58
C ARG A 34 9.83 30.02 4.09
N VAL A 35 9.16 29.14 4.83
CA VAL A 35 8.92 29.31 6.27
C VAL A 35 10.05 28.64 7.06
N LYS A 36 11.06 29.44 7.42
CA LYS A 36 12.17 28.98 8.27
C LYS A 36 11.77 29.02 9.74
N VAL A 37 11.22 27.93 10.26
CA VAL A 37 10.97 27.78 11.70
C VAL A 37 12.17 27.10 12.35
N VAL A 38 12.98 27.86 13.08
CA VAL A 38 14.18 27.37 13.77
C VAL A 38 13.84 26.23 14.75
N ALA A 39 12.67 26.27 15.37
CA ALA A 39 12.19 25.26 16.32
C ALA A 39 11.87 23.88 15.70
N MET A 40 11.78 23.77 14.37
CA MET A 40 11.38 22.53 13.70
C MET A 40 12.55 21.56 13.44
N GLY A 41 13.80 21.98 13.60
CA GLY A 41 14.97 21.11 13.42
C GLY A 41 14.94 20.39 12.05
N SER A 42 15.05 19.05 12.06
CA SER A 42 15.04 18.19 10.86
C SER A 42 13.66 17.94 10.24
N TYR A 43 12.59 18.44 10.88
CA TYR A 43 11.20 18.21 10.45
C TYR A 43 10.89 18.66 9.01
N PRO A 44 11.47 19.76 8.47
CA PRO A 44 11.29 20.15 7.07
C PRO A 44 11.70 19.07 6.06
N ILE A 45 12.72 18.27 6.38
CA ILE A 45 13.20 17.18 5.52
C ILE A 45 12.16 16.06 5.47
N LEU A 46 11.54 15.75 6.61
CA LEU A 46 10.47 14.75 6.66
C LEU A 46 9.25 15.21 5.87
N ILE A 47 8.85 16.48 5.99
CA ILE A 47 7.75 17.02 5.17
C ILE A 47 8.08 16.92 3.68
N PHE A 48 9.32 17.24 3.29
CA PHE A 48 9.75 17.12 1.91
C PHE A 48 9.66 15.67 1.40
N ILE A 49 10.15 14.70 2.17
CA ILE A 49 10.06 13.28 1.82
C ILE A 49 8.59 12.85 1.69
N SER A 50 7.72 13.24 2.64
CA SER A 50 6.29 12.96 2.58
C SER A 50 5.65 13.50 1.31
N ALA A 51 5.96 14.74 0.95
CA ALA A 51 5.40 15.37 -0.24
C ALA A 51 5.83 14.65 -1.54
N VAL A 52 7.10 14.23 -1.62
CA VAL A 52 7.59 13.42 -2.74
C VAL A 52 6.87 12.08 -2.80
N MET A 53 6.74 11.39 -1.67
CA MET A 53 6.07 10.09 -1.63
C MET A 53 4.58 10.19 -1.97
N ASP A 54 3.87 11.21 -1.51
CA ASP A 54 2.46 11.42 -1.86
C ASP A 54 2.26 11.67 -3.36
N ILE A 55 3.22 12.37 -4.01
CA ILE A 55 3.23 12.53 -5.47
C ILE A 55 3.47 11.18 -6.16
N THR A 56 4.47 10.42 -5.70
CA THR A 56 4.79 9.10 -6.26
C THR A 56 3.62 8.13 -6.13
N ILE A 57 2.95 8.08 -4.97
CA ILE A 57 1.76 7.25 -4.73
C ILE A 57 0.64 7.69 -5.66
N ALA A 58 0.36 8.99 -5.76
CA ALA A 58 -0.74 9.47 -6.59
C ALA A 58 -0.50 9.20 -8.09
N LEU A 59 0.73 9.35 -8.58
CA LEU A 59 1.10 9.00 -9.95
C LEU A 59 1.02 7.50 -10.19
N SER A 60 1.53 6.68 -9.27
CA SER A 60 1.39 5.22 -9.33
C SER A 60 -0.08 4.82 -9.43
N ASN A 61 -0.94 5.39 -8.57
CA ASN A 61 -2.36 5.09 -8.58
C ASN A 61 -3.04 5.51 -9.89
N ALA A 62 -2.67 6.67 -10.46
CA ALA A 62 -3.21 7.12 -11.74
C ALA A 62 -2.81 6.24 -12.94
N ILE A 63 -1.64 5.61 -12.88
CA ILE A 63 -1.14 4.72 -13.94
C ILE A 63 -1.67 3.30 -13.76
N VAL A 64 -1.53 2.74 -12.55
CA VAL A 64 -1.74 1.32 -12.29
C VAL A 64 -3.21 0.99 -12.07
N VAL A 65 -3.97 1.85 -11.37
CA VAL A 65 -5.34 1.50 -10.98
C VAL A 65 -6.30 1.41 -12.16
N PRO A 66 -6.41 2.40 -13.06
CA PRO A 66 -7.35 2.34 -14.17
C PRO A 66 -7.10 1.18 -15.15
N VAL A 67 -5.85 0.69 -15.21
CA VAL A 67 -5.39 -0.27 -16.24
C VAL A 67 -5.26 -1.68 -15.69
N ASN A 68 -4.85 -1.84 -14.43
CA ASN A 68 -4.34 -3.12 -13.93
C ASN A 68 -4.96 -3.57 -12.59
N ILE A 69 -5.72 -2.71 -11.90
CA ILE A 69 -6.25 -3.04 -10.56
C ILE A 69 -7.76 -2.87 -10.50
N TYR A 70 -8.43 -3.94 -10.10
CA TYR A 70 -9.83 -3.93 -9.71
C TYR A 70 -9.92 -4.02 -8.19
N MET A 71 -10.35 -2.92 -7.57
CA MET A 71 -10.72 -2.91 -6.17
C MET A 71 -12.17 -3.38 -6.04
N GLY A 72 -12.39 -4.45 -5.26
CA GLY A 72 -13.74 -4.89 -4.91
C GLY A 72 -14.49 -3.80 -4.14
N LYS A 73 -15.83 -3.80 -4.23
CA LYS A 73 -16.75 -2.83 -3.58
C LYS A 73 -16.56 -2.73 -2.05
N PHE A 74 -15.91 -3.72 -1.44
CA PHE A 74 -15.64 -3.80 -0.01
C PHE A 74 -14.15 -3.80 0.34
N SER A 75 -13.28 -3.24 -0.51
CA SER A 75 -11.91 -2.75 -0.25
C SER A 75 -10.91 -3.57 0.58
N PHE A 76 -11.17 -4.85 0.88
CA PHE A 76 -10.20 -5.75 1.53
C PHE A 76 -9.56 -6.74 0.57
N VAL A 77 -9.95 -6.71 -0.71
CA VAL A 77 -9.37 -7.55 -1.75
C VAL A 77 -9.06 -6.71 -2.98
N VAL A 78 -7.79 -6.74 -3.38
CA VAL A 78 -7.26 -5.99 -4.52
C VAL A 78 -6.87 -7.00 -5.59
N PHE A 79 -7.69 -7.09 -6.64
CA PHE A 79 -7.37 -7.98 -7.75
C PHE A 79 -6.53 -7.21 -8.75
N GLY A 80 -5.22 -7.49 -8.76
CA GLY A 80 -4.34 -7.10 -9.85
C GLY A 80 -4.52 -8.06 -11.01
N VAL A 81 -5.60 -7.96 -11.78
CA VAL A 81 -5.79 -8.82 -12.96
C VAL A 81 -4.56 -8.65 -13.84
N GLY A 82 -3.81 -9.74 -14.01
CA GLY A 82 -2.67 -9.71 -14.89
C GLY A 82 -3.08 -9.14 -16.25
N THR A 83 -2.57 -7.96 -16.56
CA THR A 83 -2.06 -7.69 -17.90
C THR A 83 -3.08 -7.79 -19.03
N TRP A 84 -4.22 -7.09 -18.94
CA TRP A 84 -5.12 -7.08 -20.09
C TRP A 84 -4.45 -6.48 -21.34
N SER A 85 -3.51 -5.55 -21.13
CA SER A 85 -2.72 -4.90 -22.19
C SER A 85 -1.20 -4.92 -21.98
N TRP A 86 -0.71 -5.15 -20.76
CA TRP A 86 0.73 -5.09 -20.45
C TRP A 86 1.38 -6.47 -20.57
N PRO A 87 2.69 -6.60 -20.83
CA PRO A 87 3.36 -7.90 -20.71
C PRO A 87 3.37 -8.41 -19.26
N GLN A 88 3.45 -9.73 -19.04
CA GLN A 88 3.39 -10.38 -17.71
C GLN A 88 4.33 -9.74 -16.68
N PHE A 89 5.60 -9.54 -17.05
CA PHE A 89 6.62 -8.98 -16.16
C PHE A 89 6.33 -7.54 -15.69
N PRO A 90 6.11 -6.54 -16.57
CA PRO A 90 5.78 -5.19 -16.13
C PRO A 90 4.42 -5.10 -15.40
N GLY A 91 3.45 -5.95 -15.73
CA GLY A 91 2.20 -6.05 -14.97
C GLY A 91 2.45 -6.49 -13.53
N LEU A 92 3.23 -7.54 -13.33
CA LEU A 92 3.61 -8.04 -12.01
C LEU A 92 4.39 -6.98 -11.21
N VAL A 93 5.40 -6.35 -11.82
CA VAL A 93 6.16 -5.25 -11.19
C VAL A 93 5.23 -4.11 -10.77
N SER A 94 4.24 -3.74 -11.59
CA SER A 94 3.32 -2.65 -11.26
C SER A 94 2.42 -2.97 -10.06
N ILE A 95 2.02 -4.23 -9.89
CA ILE A 95 1.24 -4.68 -8.72
C ILE A 95 2.10 -4.58 -7.46
N TYR A 96 3.34 -5.09 -7.51
CA TYR A 96 4.27 -4.93 -6.39
C TYR A 96 4.53 -3.48 -6.02
N VAL A 97 4.78 -2.62 -7.01
CA VAL A 97 5.00 -1.19 -6.79
C VAL A 97 3.76 -0.56 -6.17
N PHE A 98 2.56 -0.89 -6.64
CA PHE A 98 1.31 -0.40 -6.07
C PHE A 98 1.16 -0.83 -4.60
N ASP A 99 1.35 -2.12 -4.29
CA ASP A 99 1.19 -2.63 -2.93
C ASP A 99 2.21 -2.03 -1.98
N LEU A 100 3.49 -1.94 -2.37
CA LEU A 100 4.53 -1.32 -1.54
C LEU A 100 4.22 0.16 -1.27
N LEU A 101 3.82 0.90 -2.30
CA LEU A 101 3.45 2.31 -2.18
C LEU A 101 2.19 2.53 -1.34
N PHE A 102 1.24 1.59 -1.35
CA PHE A 102 0.02 1.67 -0.54
C PHE A 102 0.33 1.71 0.97
N TYR A 103 1.30 0.92 1.42
CA TYR A 103 1.68 0.89 2.84
C TYR A 103 2.63 2.01 3.26
N GLN A 104 3.28 2.66 2.30
CA GLN A 104 4.29 3.68 2.53
C GLN A 104 3.81 4.84 3.40
N SER A 105 2.57 5.32 3.19
CA SER A 105 2.02 6.44 3.97
C SER A 105 1.94 6.11 5.46
N PHE A 106 1.63 4.85 5.82
CA PHE A 106 1.59 4.43 7.22
C PHE A 106 2.98 4.42 7.84
N VAL A 107 3.98 3.92 7.11
CA VAL A 107 5.36 3.90 7.59
C VAL A 107 5.88 5.31 7.84
N LEU A 108 5.68 6.21 6.88
CA LEU A 108 6.07 7.61 7.04
C LEU A 108 5.36 8.26 8.23
N LEU A 109 4.05 8.02 8.39
CA LEU A 109 3.28 8.55 9.51
C LEU A 109 3.81 8.05 10.86
N SER A 110 4.13 6.76 10.97
CA SER A 110 4.76 6.19 12.16
C SER A 110 6.12 6.85 12.42
N PHE A 111 6.92 7.07 11.38
CA PHE A 111 8.22 7.74 11.51
C PHE A 111 8.07 9.21 11.98
N PHE A 112 7.10 9.96 11.42
CA PHE A 112 6.76 11.30 11.86
C PHE A 112 6.36 11.34 13.35
N PHE A 113 5.55 10.38 13.77
CA PHE A 113 5.10 10.27 15.15
C PHE A 113 6.27 10.00 16.09
N VAL A 114 7.10 9.00 15.78
CA VAL A 114 8.28 8.66 16.60
C VAL A 114 9.27 9.84 16.67
N TYR A 115 9.56 10.48 15.54
CA TYR A 115 10.43 11.64 15.50
C TYR A 115 9.90 12.78 16.38
N ARG A 116 8.61 13.15 16.24
CA ARG A 116 7.99 14.20 17.06
C ARG A 116 7.95 13.82 18.54
N TYR A 117 7.63 12.57 18.87
CA TYR A 117 7.61 12.09 20.24
C TYR A 117 8.99 12.23 20.91
N VAL A 118 10.05 11.80 20.22
CA VAL A 118 11.42 11.89 20.74
C VAL A 118 11.85 13.35 20.91
N VAL A 119 11.64 14.20 19.90
CA VAL A 119 12.10 15.59 19.91
C VAL A 119 11.32 16.46 20.91
N LEU A 120 10.00 16.27 21.02
CA LEU A 120 9.15 17.15 21.85
C LEU A 120 8.97 16.63 23.28
N LEU A 121 8.81 15.33 23.47
CA LEU A 121 8.40 14.76 24.77
C LEU A 121 9.52 14.06 25.53
N ARG A 122 10.64 13.71 24.88
CA ARG A 122 11.78 13.06 25.55
C ARG A 122 13.13 13.77 25.29
N PRO A 123 13.28 15.04 25.68
CA PRO A 123 14.52 15.81 25.47
C PRO A 123 15.77 15.17 26.09
N THR A 124 15.60 14.32 27.12
CA THR A 124 16.70 13.61 27.80
C THR A 124 17.08 12.28 27.14
N SER A 125 16.32 11.82 26.14
CA SER A 125 16.61 10.56 25.44
C SER A 125 17.90 10.65 24.63
N ARG A 126 18.67 9.56 24.58
CA ARG A 126 19.84 9.45 23.70
C ARG A 126 19.47 9.66 22.22
N LEU A 127 18.23 9.35 21.84
CA LEU A 127 17.73 9.51 20.48
C LEU A 127 17.63 10.98 20.04
N VAL A 128 17.49 11.93 20.98
CA VAL A 128 17.48 13.38 20.65
C VAL A 128 18.84 13.85 20.14
N ARG A 129 19.92 13.17 20.52
CA ARG A 129 21.28 13.50 20.08
C ARG A 129 21.59 13.01 18.66
N LEU A 130 20.69 12.24 18.06
CA LEU A 130 20.87 11.74 16.70
C LEU A 130 20.73 12.88 15.70
N GLU A 131 21.77 13.09 14.90
CA GLU A 131 21.70 13.98 13.74
C GLU A 131 20.68 13.49 12.70
N VAL A 132 20.25 14.40 11.83
CA VAL A 132 19.37 14.14 10.68
C VAL A 132 19.79 12.88 9.91
N LYS A 133 21.08 12.70 9.66
CA LYS A 133 21.62 11.57 8.88
C LYS A 133 21.29 10.21 9.50
N HIS A 134 21.32 10.13 10.83
CA HIS A 134 20.95 8.90 11.54
C HIS A 134 19.47 8.61 11.39
N TRP A 135 18.61 9.62 11.50
CA TRP A 135 17.18 9.47 11.27
C TRP A 135 16.88 9.02 9.84
N ILE A 136 17.51 9.62 8.84
CA ILE A 136 17.39 9.19 7.44
C ILE A 136 17.84 7.73 7.29
N THR A 137 18.97 7.35 7.90
CA THR A 137 19.50 5.98 7.81
C THR A 137 18.56 4.97 8.47
N ILE A 138 18.02 5.28 9.65
CA ILE A 138 17.03 4.45 10.35
C ILE A 138 15.77 4.31 9.50
N GLY A 139 15.28 5.41 8.92
CA GLY A 139 14.15 5.41 8.00
C GLY A 139 14.39 4.47 6.81
N ILE A 140 15.49 4.67 6.06
CA ILE A 140 15.84 3.82 4.91
C ILE A 140 15.98 2.34 5.32
N ALA A 141 16.62 2.05 6.45
CA ALA A 141 16.77 0.68 6.93
C ALA A 141 15.42 0.05 7.29
N PHE A 142 14.54 0.79 7.97
CA PHE A 142 13.19 0.36 8.28
C PHE A 142 12.38 0.10 7.01
N GLU A 143 12.46 1.00 6.03
CA GLU A 143 11.78 0.87 4.74
C GLU A 143 12.23 -0.38 3.98
N ILE A 144 13.54 -0.62 3.88
CA ILE A 144 14.07 -1.82 3.22
C ILE A 144 13.57 -3.08 3.93
N PHE A 145 13.62 -3.10 5.25
CA PHE A 145 13.18 -4.25 6.05
C PHE A 145 11.68 -4.49 5.92
N PHE A 146 10.87 -3.44 6.05
CA PHE A 146 9.42 -3.50 5.93
C PHE A 146 9.01 -3.96 4.53
N ASN A 147 9.57 -3.36 3.48
CA ASN A 147 9.29 -3.74 2.10
C ASN A 147 9.75 -5.16 1.80
N ALA A 148 10.89 -5.62 2.33
CA ALA A 148 11.33 -7.01 2.18
C ALA A 148 10.35 -8.01 2.82
N ILE A 149 9.83 -7.70 4.02
CA ILE A 149 8.79 -8.51 4.67
C ILE A 149 7.51 -8.50 3.84
N MET A 150 7.06 -7.32 3.41
CA MET A 150 5.84 -7.20 2.62
C MET A 150 5.95 -7.96 1.29
N THR A 151 7.06 -7.81 0.56
CA THR A 151 7.32 -8.57 -0.67
C THR A 151 7.37 -10.06 -0.39
N PHE A 152 8.03 -10.52 0.68
CA PHE A 152 8.04 -11.94 1.06
C PHE A 152 6.60 -12.45 1.30
N LEU A 153 5.79 -11.71 2.05
CA LEU A 153 4.41 -12.06 2.32
C LEU A 153 3.56 -12.09 1.04
N ILE A 154 3.66 -11.05 0.20
CA ILE A 154 2.94 -10.96 -1.08
C ILE A 154 3.34 -12.11 -2.01
N SER A 155 4.65 -12.43 -2.10
CA SER A 155 5.17 -13.50 -2.96
C SER A 155 4.63 -14.89 -2.59
N HIS A 156 4.22 -15.10 -1.34
CA HIS A 156 3.61 -16.36 -0.92
C HIS A 156 2.23 -16.59 -1.57
N TYR A 157 1.55 -15.49 -1.95
CA TYR A 157 0.26 -15.46 -2.61
C TYR A 157 0.36 -15.27 -4.12
N GLU A 158 1.57 -15.28 -4.68
CA GLU A 158 1.72 -15.32 -6.13
C GLU A 158 1.12 -16.61 -6.72
N PRO A 159 0.61 -16.55 -7.95
CA PRO A 159 0.08 -17.71 -8.64
C PRO A 159 1.23 -18.68 -8.87
N ARG A 160 1.19 -19.81 -8.17
CA ARG A 160 2.13 -20.91 -8.41
C ARG A 160 1.65 -21.71 -9.63
N ASN A 161 2.58 -22.39 -10.30
CA ASN A 161 2.24 -23.20 -11.48
C ASN A 161 1.27 -24.37 -11.17
N ASP A 162 1.12 -24.72 -9.90
CA ASP A 162 0.21 -25.74 -9.37
C ASP A 162 -1.09 -25.16 -8.78
N TRP A 163 -1.26 -23.82 -8.81
CA TRP A 163 -2.43 -23.16 -8.25
C TRP A 163 -3.52 -23.04 -9.30
N GLU A 164 -4.58 -23.83 -9.15
CA GLU A 164 -5.84 -23.64 -9.86
C GLU A 164 -6.70 -22.66 -9.07
N PRO A 165 -7.21 -21.58 -9.70
CA PRO A 165 -8.08 -20.64 -9.01
C PRO A 165 -9.36 -21.34 -8.59
N ASP A 166 -9.85 -21.04 -7.38
CA ASP A 166 -11.13 -21.56 -6.89
C ASP A 166 -12.22 -21.29 -7.94
N VAL A 167 -12.87 -22.36 -8.41
CA VAL A 167 -13.94 -22.31 -9.42
C VAL A 167 -15.02 -21.31 -9.01
N GLN A 168 -15.30 -21.19 -7.72
CA GLN A 168 -16.27 -20.25 -7.18
C GLN A 168 -15.77 -18.81 -7.30
N LEU A 169 -14.50 -18.54 -6.99
CA LEU A 169 -13.89 -17.23 -7.19
C LEU A 169 -13.90 -16.83 -8.68
N VAL A 170 -13.53 -17.75 -9.58
CA VAL A 170 -13.58 -17.50 -11.03
C VAL A 170 -14.98 -17.13 -11.47
N LYS A 171 -15.97 -17.89 -11.01
CA LYS A 171 -17.38 -17.66 -11.34
C LYS A 171 -17.88 -16.33 -10.78
N ASP A 172 -17.56 -16.01 -9.54
CA ASP A 172 -17.97 -14.76 -8.89
C ASP A 172 -17.29 -13.56 -9.52
N MET A 173 -16.02 -13.69 -9.91
CA MET A 173 -15.26 -12.62 -10.56
C MET A 173 -15.77 -12.36 -11.97
N HIS A 174 -16.15 -13.41 -12.69
CA HIS A 174 -16.80 -13.26 -13.98
C HIS A 174 -18.21 -12.69 -13.86
N ALA A 175 -19.02 -13.17 -12.90
CA ALA A 175 -20.40 -12.75 -12.75
C ALA A 175 -20.57 -11.34 -12.18
N VAL A 176 -19.71 -10.93 -11.24
CA VAL A 176 -19.81 -9.64 -10.55
C VAL A 176 -18.99 -8.57 -11.26
N TYR A 177 -17.80 -8.91 -11.76
CA TYR A 177 -16.85 -7.95 -12.31
C TYR A 177 -16.60 -8.12 -13.82
N GLY A 178 -17.16 -9.16 -14.46
CA GLY A 178 -16.89 -9.46 -15.86
C GLY A 178 -15.47 -9.97 -16.14
N ILE A 179 -14.70 -10.30 -15.09
CA ILE A 179 -13.28 -10.65 -15.19
C ILE A 179 -13.14 -12.11 -15.61
N ASN A 180 -12.39 -12.36 -16.68
CA ASN A 180 -12.07 -13.72 -17.12
C ASN A 180 -10.74 -14.17 -16.50
N MET A 181 -10.80 -15.10 -15.53
CA MET A 181 -9.62 -15.62 -14.81
C MET A 181 -8.93 -16.81 -15.50
N SER A 182 -9.28 -17.13 -16.75
CA SER A 182 -8.61 -18.19 -17.54
C SER A 182 -7.18 -17.84 -18.01
N ARG A 183 -6.72 -16.62 -17.78
CA ARG A 183 -5.35 -16.16 -18.07
C ARG A 183 -4.52 -16.11 -16.79
N PRO A 184 -3.18 -16.26 -16.84
CA PRO A 184 -2.34 -16.11 -15.66
C PRO A 184 -2.58 -14.73 -15.04
N PHE A 185 -3.03 -14.72 -13.80
CA PHE A 185 -3.42 -13.51 -13.09
C PHE A 185 -2.66 -13.45 -11.77
N GLY A 186 -2.03 -12.32 -11.46
CA GLY A 186 -1.65 -12.06 -10.08
C GLY A 186 -2.91 -11.77 -9.26
N HIS A 187 -2.97 -12.17 -8.00
CA HIS A 187 -4.01 -11.65 -7.13
C HIS A 187 -3.42 -11.37 -5.76
N PHE A 188 -3.78 -10.23 -5.18
CA PHE A 188 -3.46 -9.92 -3.81
C PHE A 188 -4.76 -9.95 -3.01
N HIS A 189 -4.95 -11.03 -2.28
CA HIS A 189 -6.10 -11.18 -1.42
C HIS A 189 -5.62 -11.46 0.01
N VAL A 190 -6.17 -10.74 0.99
CA VAL A 190 -5.99 -11.05 2.41
C VAL A 190 -7.22 -11.83 2.85
N VAL A 191 -7.19 -13.17 2.75
CA VAL A 191 -8.29 -14.01 3.24
C VAL A 191 -7.94 -14.44 4.64
N TYR A 192 -8.76 -13.99 5.58
CA TYR A 192 -8.68 -14.41 6.96
C TYR A 192 -9.17 -15.86 7.16
N ALA A 193 -10.11 -16.30 6.33
CA ALA A 193 -10.61 -17.66 6.34
C ALA A 193 -11.29 -18.06 5.03
N GLU A 194 -11.03 -19.29 4.61
CA GLU A 194 -11.67 -19.93 3.46
C GLU A 194 -12.83 -20.80 3.94
N VAL A 195 -13.92 -20.82 3.18
CA VAL A 195 -15.05 -21.71 3.45
C VAL A 195 -15.06 -22.79 2.38
N ASN A 196 -14.85 -24.04 2.77
CA ASN A 196 -14.93 -25.17 1.88
C ASN A 196 -16.41 -25.44 1.54
N VAL A 197 -16.76 -25.20 0.28
CA VAL A 197 -18.13 -25.27 -0.23
C VAL A 197 -18.72 -26.68 -0.15
N SER A 198 -17.88 -27.72 -0.22
CA SER A 198 -18.34 -29.11 -0.25
C SER A 198 -18.86 -29.62 1.09
N ASN A 199 -18.34 -29.07 2.20
CA ASN A 199 -18.66 -29.53 3.55
C ASN A 199 -19.04 -28.38 4.50
N GLY A 200 -19.03 -27.14 4.03
CA GLY A 200 -19.28 -25.93 4.83
C GLY A 200 -18.22 -25.65 5.90
N SER A 201 -17.09 -26.37 5.90
CA SER A 201 -16.05 -26.21 6.90
C SER A 201 -15.20 -24.97 6.62
N MET A 202 -14.79 -24.27 7.69
CA MET A 202 -14.04 -23.02 7.59
C MET A 202 -12.58 -23.27 7.97
N SER A 203 -11.65 -23.00 7.06
CA SER A 203 -10.20 -23.05 7.30
C SER A 203 -9.63 -21.65 7.47
N TRP A 204 -9.12 -21.35 8.66
CA TRP A 204 -8.54 -20.05 8.99
C TRP A 204 -7.12 -19.92 8.45
N ASN A 205 -6.80 -18.77 7.86
CA ASN A 205 -5.43 -18.40 7.50
C ASN A 205 -4.73 -17.84 8.75
N TRP A 206 -4.29 -18.76 9.61
CA TRP A 206 -3.64 -18.44 10.88
C TRP A 206 -2.44 -17.50 10.76
N PRO A 207 -1.56 -17.59 9.74
CA PRO A 207 -0.49 -16.60 9.55
C PRO A 207 -0.99 -15.15 9.49
N ILE A 208 -2.04 -14.87 8.70
CA ILE A 208 -2.63 -13.53 8.60
C ILE A 208 -3.27 -13.13 9.93
N VAL A 209 -4.03 -14.04 10.55
CA VAL A 209 -4.68 -13.78 11.84
C VAL A 209 -3.66 -13.44 12.94
N ILE A 210 -2.59 -14.23 13.05
CA ILE A 210 -1.51 -14.02 14.04
C ILE A 210 -0.82 -12.69 13.77
N TYR A 211 -0.58 -12.34 12.51
CA TYR A 211 0.01 -11.06 12.12
C TYR A 211 -0.88 -9.87 12.53
N THR A 212 -2.17 -9.90 12.18
CA THR A 212 -3.11 -8.84 12.54
C THR A 212 -3.24 -8.70 14.06
N LEU A 213 -3.30 -9.82 14.78
CA LEU A 213 -3.35 -9.82 16.25
C LEU A 213 -2.04 -9.28 16.88
N SER A 214 -0.88 -9.64 16.34
CA SER A 214 0.40 -9.17 16.86
C SER A 214 0.59 -7.67 16.63
N ILE A 215 0.13 -7.12 15.50
CA ILE A 215 0.07 -5.65 15.31
C ILE A 215 -0.85 -5.00 16.33
N LEU A 216 -2.06 -5.54 16.52
CA LEU A 216 -3.04 -4.98 17.47
C LEU A 216 -2.51 -4.98 18.91
N ILE A 217 -1.84 -6.06 19.32
CA ILE A 217 -1.18 -6.16 20.64
C ILE A 217 -0.07 -5.12 20.76
N LEU A 218 0.74 -4.95 19.72
CA LEU A 218 1.84 -3.98 19.73
C LEU A 218 1.32 -2.53 19.85
N ILE A 219 0.21 -2.21 19.18
CA ILE A 219 -0.48 -0.92 19.30
C ILE A 219 -1.03 -0.73 20.72
N LEU A 220 -1.68 -1.76 21.29
CA LEU A 220 -2.19 -1.74 22.66
C LEU A 220 -1.09 -1.56 23.72
N MET A 221 0.12 -2.04 23.47
CA MET A 221 1.26 -1.87 24.37
C MET A 221 1.93 -0.49 24.26
N LEU A 222 1.66 0.26 23.18
CA LEU A 222 2.24 1.57 22.91
C LEU A 222 1.33 2.75 23.28
N GLY A 223 0.02 2.51 23.45
CA GLY A 223 -0.97 3.47 23.94
C GLY A 223 -1.14 3.41 25.45
#